data_AF-A0A1G0IBA1-F1
#
_entry.id   AF-A0A1G0IBA1-F1
#
_cell.length_a   1.000
_cell.length_b   1.000
_cell.length_c   1.000
_cell.angle_alpha   90.00
_cell.angle_beta   90.00
_cell.angle_gamma   90.00
#
_symmetry.space_group_name_H-M   'P 1'
#
loop_
_entity.id
_entity.type
_entity.pdbx_description
1 polymer ?
#
loop_
_entity_poly.entity_id
_entity_poly.type
_entity_poly.pdbx_seq_one_letter_code
_entity_poly.pdbx_strand_id
1 'polypeptide(L)'
;MSSTNPKDDFAERRAGERREFLARAGWGAARATPMTGDASTRSYERLDLNGRLAILMNAPPAAEGAACPPEASPEERRRLGYNAMARLAGPNLNAFIAIAGAARAAGLSAPEIIAAEPRSGFAIIEDLGDDLYARAIPCGAPEIDLYAAAIDALLALRHAAPAPPRAPGYTMLAYDDTAMAAETMLVPEWYWPYLKGDAASGDLIAEYRASWAPVLSKLPAPSLMVLRDYHAENLLWLPARDGFKRAGIIDFQDGLVGNPAYDLVSLLEDARRDVAPDLAEAMIRRYSAGAAALSDFDEESFRRDYAILGAQRNAKILGIFARLINRDKKPRYAEFFPRVEGHFRRDLAHPDLAPVAMFFRAHFGDRF
;
A
#
# COMPACT_ATOMS: atom_id res chain seq x y z
N MET A 1 11.32 -44.71 14.86
CA MET A 1 10.20 -44.03 14.19
C MET A 1 10.47 -42.53 14.32
N SER A 2 10.95 -41.93 13.24
CA SER A 2 11.42 -40.54 13.25
C SER A 2 10.22 -39.60 13.39
N SER A 3 10.13 -38.91 14.52
CA SER A 3 9.18 -37.84 14.77
C SER A 3 9.73 -36.55 14.15
N THR A 4 9.63 -36.41 12.83
CA THR A 4 9.93 -35.13 12.17
C THR A 4 8.87 -34.09 12.57
N ASN A 5 9.33 -32.91 12.98
CA ASN A 5 8.50 -31.80 13.43
C ASN A 5 7.68 -31.26 12.24
N PRO A 6 6.36 -31.01 12.37
CA PRO A 6 5.52 -30.52 11.27
C PRO A 6 6.02 -29.23 10.58
N LYS A 7 6.81 -28.41 11.29
CA LYS A 7 7.46 -27.22 10.70
C LYS A 7 8.60 -27.56 9.75
N ASP A 8 9.37 -28.61 10.06
CA ASP A 8 10.50 -29.04 9.23
C ASP A 8 9.97 -29.68 7.93
N ASP A 9 8.88 -30.45 8.02
CA ASP A 9 8.17 -31.03 6.87
C ASP A 9 7.62 -29.94 5.92
N PHE A 10 7.07 -28.85 6.46
CA PHE A 10 6.62 -27.72 5.63
C PHE A 10 7.78 -27.04 4.89
N ALA A 11 8.90 -26.78 5.58
CA ALA A 11 10.06 -26.13 4.99
C ALA A 11 10.71 -26.99 3.90
N GLU A 12 10.84 -28.30 4.14
CA GLU A 12 11.37 -29.25 3.16
C GLU A 12 10.47 -29.35 1.92
N ARG A 13 9.15 -29.47 2.12
CA ARG A 13 8.18 -29.46 1.02
C ARG A 13 8.28 -28.17 0.22
N ARG A 14 8.34 -27.01 0.89
CA ARG A 14 8.44 -25.71 0.24
C ARG A 14 9.72 -25.57 -0.59
N ALA A 15 10.84 -26.08 -0.07
CA ALA A 15 12.10 -26.11 -0.80
C ALA A 15 12.03 -27.02 -2.04
N GLY A 16 11.29 -28.14 -1.96
CA GLY A 16 10.98 -29.01 -3.10
C GLY A 16 10.17 -28.29 -4.18
N GLU A 17 9.02 -27.71 -3.81
CA GLU A 17 8.16 -26.95 -4.72
C GLU A 17 8.92 -25.80 -5.40
N ARG A 18 9.77 -25.09 -4.64
CA ARG A 18 10.66 -24.04 -5.16
C ARG A 18 11.60 -24.58 -6.24
N ARG A 19 12.31 -25.69 -5.96
CA ARG A 19 13.25 -26.29 -6.92
C ARG A 19 12.55 -26.72 -8.21
N GLU A 20 11.40 -27.37 -8.09
CA GLU A 20 10.62 -27.80 -9.24
C GLU A 20 10.12 -26.62 -10.07
N PHE A 21 9.61 -25.57 -9.42
CA PHE A 21 9.16 -24.36 -10.09
C PHE A 21 10.30 -23.69 -10.87
N LEU A 22 11.46 -23.49 -10.23
CA LEU A 22 12.64 -22.93 -10.89
C LEU A 22 13.09 -23.79 -12.08
N ALA A 23 13.12 -25.11 -11.93
CA ALA A 23 13.49 -26.02 -13.02
C ALA A 23 12.53 -25.90 -14.21
N ARG A 24 11.20 -25.93 -13.96
CA ARG A 24 10.18 -25.78 -15.02
C ARG A 24 10.23 -24.42 -15.70
N ALA A 25 10.52 -23.35 -14.94
CA ALA A 25 10.62 -22.00 -15.47
C ALA A 25 11.95 -21.72 -16.21
N GLY A 26 12.89 -22.68 -16.25
CA GLY A 26 14.19 -22.49 -16.89
C GLY A 26 15.22 -21.75 -16.03
N TRP A 27 14.96 -21.61 -14.72
CA TRP A 27 15.83 -20.95 -13.73
C TRP A 27 16.47 -21.92 -12.74
N GLY A 28 16.39 -23.23 -12.98
CA GLY A 28 16.89 -24.26 -12.05
C GLY A 28 18.39 -24.19 -11.75
N ALA A 29 19.19 -23.62 -12.65
CA ALA A 29 20.63 -23.43 -12.47
C ALA A 29 21.01 -22.03 -11.93
N ALA A 30 20.02 -21.17 -11.64
CA ALA A 30 20.28 -19.81 -11.19
C ALA A 30 20.90 -19.79 -9.78
N ARG A 31 21.87 -18.90 -9.55
CA ARG A 31 22.32 -18.58 -8.20
C ARG A 31 21.25 -17.70 -7.55
N ALA A 32 20.77 -18.10 -6.38
CA ALA A 32 19.78 -17.35 -5.62
C ALA A 32 20.43 -16.67 -4.41
N THR A 33 20.12 -15.39 -4.18
CA THR A 33 20.59 -14.61 -3.03
C THR A 33 19.37 -14.04 -2.31
N PRO A 34 19.14 -14.39 -1.03
CA PRO A 34 18.03 -13.86 -0.26
C PRO A 34 18.08 -12.33 -0.20
N MET A 35 16.91 -11.69 -0.35
CA MET A 35 16.75 -10.25 -0.15
C MET A 35 16.17 -10.01 1.24
N THR A 36 16.53 -8.87 1.84
CA THR A 36 15.94 -8.46 3.12
C THR A 36 14.46 -8.17 2.92
N GLY A 37 13.61 -9.01 3.50
CA GLY A 37 12.16 -8.81 3.51
C GLY A 37 11.74 -7.76 4.54
N ASP A 38 10.53 -7.25 4.36
CA ASP A 38 9.86 -6.33 5.27
C ASP A 38 9.04 -7.12 6.33
N ALA A 39 7.93 -6.56 6.82
CA ALA A 39 7.03 -7.25 7.73
C ALA A 39 6.06 -8.24 7.04
N SER A 40 6.19 -8.45 5.73
CA SER A 40 5.36 -9.36 4.94
C SER A 40 5.64 -10.83 5.24
N THR A 41 4.65 -11.69 4.95
CA THR A 41 4.85 -13.14 4.91
C THR A 41 5.54 -13.62 3.64
N ARG A 42 5.70 -12.72 2.65
CA ARG A 42 6.39 -13.00 1.39
C ARG A 42 7.90 -12.93 1.58
N SER A 43 8.62 -13.81 0.90
CA SER A 43 10.08 -13.74 0.81
C SER A 43 10.54 -13.59 -0.63
N TYR A 44 11.70 -12.96 -0.79
CA TYR A 44 12.26 -12.60 -2.08
C TYR A 44 13.70 -13.08 -2.19
N GLU A 45 14.07 -13.60 -3.35
CA GLU A 45 15.44 -13.98 -3.68
C GLU A 45 15.81 -13.40 -5.03
N ARG A 46 16.96 -12.72 -5.13
CA ARG A 46 17.53 -12.31 -6.41
C ARG A 46 18.15 -13.53 -7.08
N LEU A 47 17.72 -13.82 -8.30
CA LEU A 47 18.21 -14.88 -9.16
C LEU A 47 19.21 -14.31 -10.17
N ASP A 48 20.34 -14.98 -10.35
CA ASP A 48 21.31 -14.74 -11.40
C ASP A 48 21.49 -16.02 -12.23
N LEU A 49 21.05 -15.96 -13.49
CA LEU A 49 21.24 -17.01 -14.47
C LEU A 49 22.14 -16.50 -15.61
N ASN A 50 23.45 -16.69 -15.46
CA ASN A 50 24.46 -16.26 -16.45
C ASN A 50 24.34 -14.76 -16.78
N GLY A 51 24.14 -13.91 -15.77
CA GLY A 51 23.97 -12.46 -15.93
C GLY A 51 22.54 -12.00 -16.21
N ARG A 52 21.60 -12.92 -16.42
CA ARG A 52 20.16 -12.58 -16.45
C ARG A 52 19.64 -12.51 -15.02
N LEU A 53 19.20 -11.32 -14.62
CA LEU A 53 18.66 -11.06 -13.28
C LEU A 53 17.14 -11.18 -13.26
N ALA A 54 16.61 -11.73 -12.17
CA ALA A 54 15.18 -11.77 -11.86
C ALA A 54 14.99 -11.86 -10.34
N ILE A 55 13.77 -11.62 -9.87
CA ILE A 55 13.39 -11.85 -8.47
C ILE A 55 12.48 -13.07 -8.40
N LEU A 56 12.82 -14.04 -7.57
CA LEU A 56 11.90 -15.07 -7.12
C LEU A 56 11.07 -14.51 -5.96
N MET A 57 9.76 -14.39 -6.17
CA MET A 57 8.79 -14.16 -5.11
C MET A 57 8.27 -15.51 -4.60
N ASN A 58 8.29 -15.67 -3.29
CA ASN A 58 7.67 -16.76 -2.56
C ASN A 58 6.56 -16.18 -1.66
N ALA A 59 5.30 -16.43 -2.03
CA ALA A 59 4.11 -16.02 -1.29
C ALA A 59 3.32 -17.29 -0.87
N PRO A 60 3.68 -17.93 0.26
CA PRO A 60 3.09 -19.20 0.64
C PRO A 60 1.56 -19.10 0.79
N PRO A 61 0.79 -20.02 0.17
CA PRO A 61 -0.65 -20.05 0.36
C PRO A 61 -0.99 -20.19 1.85
N ALA A 62 -1.99 -19.44 2.31
CA ALA A 62 -2.45 -19.43 3.70
C ALA A 62 -1.45 -18.91 4.75
N ALA A 63 -0.35 -18.25 4.36
CA ALA A 63 0.52 -17.55 5.31
C ALA A 63 -0.19 -16.36 6.00
N GLU A 64 -1.23 -15.82 5.36
CA GLU A 64 -2.06 -14.74 5.86
C GLU A 64 -3.54 -15.10 5.76
N GLY A 65 -4.39 -14.31 6.44
CA GLY A 65 -5.83 -14.43 6.33
C GLY A 65 -6.31 -14.29 4.88
N ALA A 66 -7.31 -15.06 4.51
CA ALA A 66 -7.85 -15.07 3.15
C ALA A 66 -8.33 -13.67 2.73
N ALA A 67 -8.20 -13.39 1.43
CA ALA A 67 -8.74 -12.19 0.82
C ALA A 67 -10.26 -12.10 1.00
N CYS A 68 -10.78 -10.88 0.95
CA CYS A 68 -12.22 -10.65 1.01
C CYS A 68 -12.96 -11.32 -0.17
N PRO A 69 -13.98 -12.16 0.07
CA PRO A 69 -14.89 -12.57 -1.01
C PRO A 69 -15.56 -11.34 -1.63
N PRO A 70 -15.71 -11.26 -2.96
CA PRO A 70 -16.20 -10.03 -3.61
C PRO A 70 -17.56 -9.56 -3.09
N GLU A 71 -18.49 -10.50 -2.94
CA GLU A 71 -19.88 -10.27 -2.53
C GLU A 71 -20.09 -10.24 -1.01
N ALA A 72 -19.01 -10.30 -0.21
CA ALA A 72 -19.14 -10.34 1.25
C ALA A 72 -19.73 -9.03 1.79
N SER A 73 -20.85 -9.15 2.50
CA SER A 73 -21.48 -8.06 3.23
C SER A 73 -20.56 -7.51 4.33
N PRO A 74 -20.81 -6.28 4.84
CA PRO A 74 -20.05 -5.74 5.96
C PRO A 74 -20.10 -6.62 7.23
N GLU A 75 -21.16 -7.39 7.44
CA GLU A 75 -21.24 -8.33 8.56
C GLU A 75 -20.36 -9.57 8.35
N GLU A 76 -20.40 -10.16 7.14
CA GLU A 76 -19.54 -11.29 6.80
C GLU A 76 -18.06 -10.90 6.86
N ARG A 77 -17.71 -9.71 6.36
CA ARG A 77 -16.35 -9.16 6.45
C ARG A 77 -15.87 -9.04 7.89
N ARG A 78 -16.73 -8.59 8.81
CA ARG A 78 -16.39 -8.54 10.25
C ARG A 78 -16.08 -9.93 10.82
N ARG A 79 -16.84 -10.95 10.43
CA ARG A 79 -16.60 -12.35 10.86
C ARG A 79 -15.31 -12.92 10.28
N LEU A 80 -14.93 -12.51 9.06
CA LEU A 80 -13.71 -12.93 8.38
C LEU A 80 -12.44 -12.19 8.85
N GLY A 81 -12.59 -11.08 9.58
CA GLY A 81 -11.49 -10.34 10.20
C GLY A 81 -10.91 -9.21 9.35
N TYR A 82 -9.76 -8.69 9.77
CA TYR A 82 -9.22 -7.42 9.27
C TYR A 82 -8.93 -7.43 7.76
N ASN A 83 -8.38 -8.52 7.20
CA ASN A 83 -8.10 -8.59 5.76
C ASN A 83 -9.38 -8.40 4.93
N ALA A 84 -10.48 -9.02 5.35
CA ALA A 84 -11.77 -8.87 4.69
C ALA A 84 -12.35 -7.46 4.92
N MET A 85 -12.21 -6.92 6.12
CA MET A 85 -12.65 -5.55 6.44
C MET A 85 -11.89 -4.50 5.63
N ALA A 86 -10.58 -4.62 5.47
CA ALA A 86 -9.74 -3.66 4.76
C ALA A 86 -9.50 -4.02 3.27
N ARG A 87 -10.19 -5.03 2.72
CA ARG A 87 -10.01 -5.49 1.32
C ARG A 87 -8.54 -5.78 0.97
N LEU A 88 -7.79 -6.37 1.89
CA LEU A 88 -6.42 -6.82 1.62
C LEU A 88 -6.45 -8.09 0.75
N ALA A 89 -5.53 -8.18 -0.20
CA ALA A 89 -5.36 -9.32 -1.09
C ALA A 89 -4.70 -10.51 -0.37
N GLY A 90 -4.03 -10.28 0.75
CA GLY A 90 -3.34 -11.31 1.52
C GLY A 90 -2.30 -12.07 0.67
N PRO A 91 -2.26 -13.41 0.72
CA PRO A 91 -1.26 -14.19 -0.03
C PRO A 91 -1.67 -14.43 -1.50
N ASN A 92 -2.70 -13.74 -2.02
CA ASN A 92 -3.25 -14.01 -3.34
C ASN A 92 -2.30 -13.55 -4.46
N LEU A 93 -1.51 -14.47 -5.02
CA LEU A 93 -0.59 -14.17 -6.11
C LEU A 93 -1.30 -13.74 -7.40
N ASN A 94 -2.56 -14.15 -7.62
CA ASN A 94 -3.33 -13.67 -8.78
C ASN A 94 -3.64 -12.19 -8.69
N ALA A 95 -3.75 -11.62 -7.47
CA ALA A 95 -3.88 -10.17 -7.30
C ALA A 95 -2.64 -9.44 -7.83
N PHE A 96 -1.45 -9.87 -7.41
CA PHE A 96 -0.19 -9.30 -7.87
C PHE A 96 -0.04 -9.40 -9.40
N ILE A 97 -0.28 -10.57 -9.98
CA ILE A 97 -0.16 -10.78 -11.44
C ILE A 97 -1.14 -9.89 -12.21
N ALA A 98 -2.40 -9.82 -11.78
CA ALA A 98 -3.44 -9.09 -12.49
C ALA A 98 -3.22 -7.56 -12.41
N ILE A 99 -2.82 -7.06 -11.23
CA ILE A 99 -2.48 -5.64 -11.03
C ILE A 99 -1.20 -5.27 -11.79
N ALA A 100 -0.16 -6.11 -11.76
CA ALA A 100 1.07 -5.89 -12.54
C ALA A 100 0.76 -5.80 -14.04
N GLY A 101 -0.08 -6.71 -14.54
CA GLY A 101 -0.53 -6.70 -15.94
C GLY A 101 -1.27 -5.42 -16.31
N ALA A 102 -2.21 -4.97 -15.48
CA ALA A 102 -2.94 -3.72 -15.70
C ALA A 102 -2.03 -2.48 -15.67
N ALA A 103 -1.14 -2.39 -14.68
CA ALA A 103 -0.18 -1.29 -14.58
C ALA A 103 0.78 -1.24 -15.79
N ARG A 104 1.30 -2.40 -16.23
CA ARG A 104 2.15 -2.49 -17.43
C ARG A 104 1.40 -2.15 -18.71
N ALA A 105 0.13 -2.56 -18.84
CA ALA A 105 -0.71 -2.20 -19.97
C ALA A 105 -0.98 -0.69 -20.03
N ALA A 106 -1.05 -0.02 -18.87
CA ALA A 106 -1.07 1.44 -18.76
C ALA A 106 0.31 2.10 -18.96
N GLY A 107 1.35 1.33 -19.27
CA GLY A 107 2.70 1.81 -19.59
C GLY A 107 3.60 2.05 -18.38
N LEU A 108 3.13 1.76 -17.16
CA LEU A 108 3.91 1.94 -15.93
C LEU A 108 5.00 0.86 -15.79
N SER A 109 6.04 1.19 -15.03
CA SER A 109 7.15 0.28 -14.72
C SER A 109 6.85 -0.63 -13.53
N ALA A 110 5.78 -1.41 -13.61
CA ALA A 110 5.58 -2.57 -12.74
C ALA A 110 6.38 -3.78 -13.30
N PRO A 111 6.87 -4.69 -12.45
CA PRO A 111 7.75 -5.77 -12.87
C PRO A 111 7.03 -6.72 -13.82
N GLU A 112 7.72 -7.12 -14.89
CA GLU A 112 7.27 -8.21 -15.76
C GLU A 112 7.09 -9.51 -14.98
N ILE A 113 6.05 -10.28 -15.31
CA ILE A 113 5.87 -11.64 -14.80
C ILE A 113 6.53 -12.61 -15.78
N ILE A 114 7.73 -13.09 -15.45
CA ILE A 114 8.52 -14.01 -16.28
C ILE A 114 7.93 -15.43 -16.21
N ALA A 115 7.56 -15.88 -15.00
CA ALA A 115 6.87 -17.14 -14.77
C ALA A 115 6.05 -17.04 -13.48
N ALA A 116 4.94 -17.78 -13.39
CA ALA A 116 4.14 -17.83 -12.17
C ALA A 116 3.49 -19.19 -11.98
N GLU A 117 3.36 -19.60 -10.72
CA GLU A 117 2.57 -20.74 -10.26
C GLU A 117 1.68 -20.27 -9.10
N PRO A 118 0.48 -19.74 -9.39
CA PRO A 118 -0.41 -19.19 -8.37
C PRO A 118 -0.85 -20.19 -7.31
N ARG A 119 -0.97 -21.48 -7.65
CA ARG A 119 -1.44 -22.50 -6.70
C ARG A 119 -0.45 -22.74 -5.57
N SER A 120 0.83 -22.77 -5.89
CA SER A 120 1.89 -22.84 -4.89
C SER A 120 2.41 -21.46 -4.49
N GLY A 121 1.98 -20.36 -5.11
CA GLY A 121 2.36 -19.01 -4.70
C GLY A 121 3.84 -18.69 -4.98
N PHE A 122 4.34 -19.08 -6.14
CA PHE A 122 5.65 -18.64 -6.63
C PHE A 122 5.54 -17.81 -7.89
N ALA A 123 6.37 -16.78 -8.01
CA ALA A 123 6.56 -16.05 -9.26
C ALA A 123 8.03 -15.71 -9.48
N ILE A 124 8.45 -15.71 -10.74
CA ILE A 124 9.71 -15.10 -11.18
C ILE A 124 9.31 -13.80 -11.87
N ILE A 125 9.85 -12.69 -11.37
CA ILE A 125 9.49 -11.35 -11.84
C ILE A 125 10.75 -10.59 -12.24
N GLU A 126 10.57 -9.56 -13.06
CA GLU A 126 11.62 -8.62 -13.44
C GLU A 126 12.33 -8.04 -12.21
N ASP A 127 13.66 -7.98 -12.26
CA ASP A 127 14.47 -7.26 -11.29
C ASP A 127 14.55 -5.78 -11.70
N LEU A 128 13.86 -4.92 -10.94
CA LEU A 128 13.86 -3.47 -11.14
C LEU A 128 15.04 -2.77 -10.44
N GLY A 129 15.98 -3.52 -9.86
CA GLY A 129 17.14 -2.96 -9.16
C GLY A 129 16.85 -2.59 -7.69
N ASP A 130 17.77 -1.83 -7.10
CA ASP A 130 17.82 -1.55 -5.65
C ASP A 130 17.62 -0.07 -5.28
N ASP A 131 17.48 0.81 -6.26
CA ASP A 131 17.47 2.27 -6.10
C ASP A 131 16.11 2.77 -5.63
N LEU A 132 15.64 2.30 -4.47
CA LEU A 132 14.42 2.79 -3.83
C LEU A 132 14.52 4.31 -3.65
N TYR A 133 13.46 5.07 -3.91
CA TYR A 133 13.45 6.53 -3.75
C TYR A 133 13.94 6.93 -2.35
N ALA A 134 13.50 6.18 -1.33
CA ALA A 134 13.93 6.36 0.06
C ALA A 134 15.45 6.26 0.27
N ARG A 135 16.17 5.54 -0.59
CA ARG A 135 17.64 5.37 -0.57
C ARG A 135 18.34 6.27 -1.58
N ALA A 136 17.82 6.34 -2.80
CA ALA A 136 18.40 7.08 -3.91
C ALA A 136 18.49 8.58 -3.60
N ILE A 137 17.44 9.16 -3.00
CA ILE A 137 17.42 10.61 -2.70
C ILE A 137 18.51 11.01 -1.68
N PRO A 138 18.65 10.35 -0.52
CA PRO A 138 19.78 10.61 0.38
C PRO A 138 21.16 10.42 -0.27
N CYS A 139 21.26 9.58 -1.30
CA CYS A 139 22.49 9.37 -2.07
C CYS A 139 22.69 10.38 -3.22
N GLY A 140 21.86 11.41 -3.33
CA GLY A 140 22.02 12.51 -4.29
C GLY A 140 21.22 12.37 -5.58
N ALA A 141 20.28 11.42 -5.69
CA ALA A 141 19.34 11.39 -6.80
C ALA A 141 18.46 12.66 -6.82
N PRO A 142 18.10 13.19 -8.01
CA PRO A 142 17.36 14.44 -8.13
C PRO A 142 15.92 14.30 -7.63
N GLU A 143 15.67 14.65 -6.36
CA GLU A 143 14.37 14.45 -5.69
C GLU A 143 13.18 15.00 -6.48
N ILE A 144 13.31 16.20 -7.06
CA ILE A 144 12.25 16.81 -7.87
C ILE A 144 11.91 15.94 -9.09
N ASP A 145 12.91 15.38 -9.78
CA ASP A 145 12.69 14.55 -10.97
C ASP A 145 12.06 13.20 -10.61
N LEU A 146 12.45 12.63 -9.47
CA LEU A 146 11.89 11.39 -8.93
C LEU A 146 10.40 11.58 -8.64
N TYR A 147 10.06 12.60 -7.85
CA TYR A 147 8.66 12.90 -7.54
C TYR A 147 7.87 13.28 -8.80
N ALA A 148 8.43 14.07 -9.71
CA ALA A 148 7.75 14.41 -10.97
C ALA A 148 7.46 13.17 -11.83
N ALA A 149 8.40 12.22 -11.93
CA ALA A 149 8.20 10.97 -12.64
C ALA A 149 7.11 10.10 -12.00
N ALA A 150 7.03 10.07 -10.66
CA ALA A 150 5.98 9.37 -9.92
C ALA A 150 4.60 10.02 -10.15
N ILE A 151 4.50 11.35 -10.10
CA ILE A 151 3.26 12.09 -10.44
C ILE A 151 2.81 11.78 -11.86
N ASP A 152 3.73 11.82 -12.82
CA ASP A 152 3.42 11.54 -14.23
C ASP A 152 2.99 10.09 -14.44
N ALA A 153 3.49 9.14 -13.64
CA ALA A 153 3.06 7.76 -13.68
C ALA A 153 1.61 7.60 -13.18
N LEU A 154 1.21 8.33 -12.14
CA LEU A 154 -0.19 8.39 -11.69
C LEU A 154 -1.10 9.04 -12.74
N LEU A 155 -0.62 10.08 -13.44
CA LEU A 155 -1.35 10.69 -14.56
C LEU A 155 -1.49 9.72 -15.75
N ALA A 156 -0.45 8.93 -16.05
CA ALA A 156 -0.52 7.88 -17.07
C ALA A 156 -1.54 6.79 -16.70
N LEU A 157 -1.57 6.36 -15.42
CA LEU A 157 -2.58 5.42 -14.93
C LEU A 157 -4.00 5.98 -15.04
N ARG A 158 -4.19 7.25 -14.65
CA ARG A 158 -5.46 7.97 -14.80
C ARG A 158 -5.90 8.03 -16.26
N HIS A 159 -4.99 8.39 -17.17
CA HIS A 159 -5.27 8.49 -18.60
C HIS A 159 -5.66 7.14 -19.21
N ALA A 160 -4.92 6.08 -18.86
CA ALA A 160 -5.19 4.73 -19.33
C ALA A 160 -6.52 4.18 -18.78
N ALA A 161 -6.91 4.60 -17.57
CA ALA A 161 -8.13 4.20 -16.88
C ALA A 161 -8.44 2.69 -17.04
N PRO A 162 -7.50 1.80 -16.69
CA PRO A 162 -7.67 0.37 -16.95
C PRO A 162 -8.91 -0.14 -16.21
N ALA A 163 -9.68 -1.00 -16.87
CA ALA A 163 -10.78 -1.69 -16.22
C ALA A 163 -10.24 -2.45 -14.98
N PRO A 164 -11.00 -2.52 -13.87
CA PRO A 164 -10.57 -3.23 -12.67
C PRO A 164 -10.13 -4.66 -13.02
N PRO A 165 -8.87 -5.05 -12.73
CA PRO A 165 -8.32 -6.30 -13.19
C PRO A 165 -9.06 -7.50 -12.58
N ARG A 166 -9.20 -8.56 -13.38
CA ARG A 166 -9.84 -9.82 -13.01
C ARG A 166 -8.95 -10.99 -13.43
N ALA A 167 -8.89 -12.01 -12.57
CA ALA A 167 -8.19 -13.26 -12.81
C ALA A 167 -8.92 -14.40 -12.08
N PRO A 168 -8.63 -15.69 -12.39
CA PRO A 168 -9.20 -16.79 -11.62
C PRO A 168 -8.94 -16.61 -10.10
N GLY A 169 -10.01 -16.58 -9.30
CA GLY A 169 -9.89 -16.38 -7.85
C GLY A 169 -9.47 -14.96 -7.42
N TYR A 170 -9.55 -13.96 -8.30
CA TYR A 170 -9.28 -12.57 -7.96
C TYR A 170 -10.11 -11.59 -8.80
N THR A 171 -10.68 -10.59 -8.15
CA THR A 171 -11.15 -9.36 -8.79
C THR A 171 -10.68 -8.20 -7.93
N MET A 172 -10.26 -7.12 -8.57
CA MET A 172 -10.03 -5.87 -7.83
C MET A 172 -11.36 -5.38 -7.26
N LEU A 173 -11.33 -4.95 -6.00
CA LEU A 173 -12.50 -4.52 -5.24
C LEU A 173 -12.48 -3.01 -5.06
N ALA A 174 -13.66 -2.44 -4.79
CA ALA A 174 -13.74 -1.03 -4.44
C ALA A 174 -13.16 -0.77 -3.05
N TYR A 175 -12.50 0.37 -2.91
CA TYR A 175 -12.09 0.96 -1.64
C TYR A 175 -13.31 1.60 -0.98
N ASP A 176 -14.24 0.74 -0.58
CA ASP A 176 -15.55 1.11 -0.08
C ASP A 176 -15.52 1.73 1.33
N ASP A 177 -16.64 2.33 1.73
CA ASP A 177 -16.82 2.96 3.04
C ASP A 177 -16.48 2.02 4.20
N THR A 178 -16.76 0.72 4.04
CA THR A 178 -16.46 -0.28 5.08
C THR A 178 -14.95 -0.46 5.23
N ALA A 179 -14.19 -0.48 4.14
CA ALA A 179 -12.73 -0.54 4.17
C ALA A 179 -12.12 0.75 4.73
N MET A 180 -12.56 1.90 4.24
CA MET A 180 -12.10 3.21 4.74
C MET A 180 -12.35 3.34 6.25
N ALA A 181 -13.57 3.02 6.71
CA ALA A 181 -13.93 3.09 8.12
C ALA A 181 -13.15 2.07 8.97
N ALA A 182 -12.98 0.83 8.51
CA ALA A 182 -12.24 -0.19 9.25
C ALA A 182 -10.79 0.21 9.54
N GLU A 183 -10.15 0.93 8.62
CA GLU A 183 -8.78 1.40 8.80
C GLU A 183 -8.67 2.55 9.80
N THR A 184 -9.66 3.46 9.85
CA THR A 184 -9.69 4.50 10.90
C THR A 184 -9.82 3.90 12.29
N MET A 185 -10.48 2.74 12.43
CA MET A 185 -10.68 2.07 13.72
C MET A 185 -9.38 1.56 14.36
N LEU A 186 -8.26 1.55 13.63
CA LEU A 186 -6.96 1.24 14.21
C LEU A 186 -6.52 2.28 15.25
N VAL A 187 -7.04 3.51 15.20
CA VAL A 187 -6.75 4.52 16.23
C VAL A 187 -7.28 4.09 17.61
N PRO A 188 -8.59 3.90 17.82
CA PRO A 188 -9.09 3.46 19.13
C PRO A 188 -8.62 2.04 19.51
N GLU A 189 -8.31 1.17 18.54
CA GLU A 189 -7.83 -0.19 18.81
C GLU A 189 -6.36 -0.23 19.26
N TRP A 190 -5.49 0.57 18.65
CA TRP A 190 -4.04 0.46 18.84
C TRP A 190 -3.37 1.74 19.32
N TYR A 191 -3.69 2.89 18.71
CA TYR A 191 -3.06 4.16 19.06
C TYR A 191 -3.55 4.70 20.41
N TRP A 192 -4.84 4.54 20.73
CA TRP A 192 -5.39 4.94 22.03
C TRP A 192 -4.72 4.19 23.19
N PRO A 193 -4.67 2.83 23.22
CA PRO A 193 -3.98 2.12 24.30
C PRO A 193 -2.48 2.42 24.35
N TYR A 194 -1.84 2.64 23.20
CA TYR A 194 -0.44 3.05 23.16
C TYR A 194 -0.18 4.36 23.90
N LEU A 195 -1.10 5.33 23.82
CA LEU A 195 -0.93 6.64 24.47
C LEU A 195 -1.50 6.72 25.89
N LYS A 196 -2.67 6.12 26.09
CA LYS A 196 -3.42 6.28 27.34
C LYS A 196 -3.12 5.17 28.34
N GLY A 197 -2.54 4.06 27.90
CA GLY A 197 -2.26 2.88 28.73
C GLY A 197 -3.43 1.90 28.85
N ASP A 198 -4.66 2.33 28.54
CA ASP A 198 -5.88 1.56 28.72
C ASP A 198 -6.65 1.37 27.40
N ALA A 199 -7.54 0.37 27.35
CA ALA A 199 -8.44 0.16 26.22
C ALA A 199 -9.43 1.33 26.06
N ALA A 200 -9.76 1.67 24.81
CA ALA A 200 -10.82 2.63 24.52
C ALA A 200 -12.19 2.10 24.98
N SER A 201 -13.02 2.95 25.60
CA SER A 201 -14.36 2.58 26.02
C SER A 201 -15.31 2.41 24.82
N GLY A 202 -16.40 1.67 25.01
CA GLY A 202 -17.43 1.52 23.98
C GLY A 202 -18.04 2.85 23.53
N ASP A 203 -18.25 3.77 24.48
CA ASP A 203 -18.79 5.10 24.21
C ASP A 203 -17.80 5.95 23.38
N LEU A 204 -16.51 5.92 23.72
CA LEU A 204 -15.48 6.62 22.94
C LEU A 204 -15.39 6.07 21.52
N ILE A 205 -15.46 4.74 21.36
CA ILE A 205 -15.47 4.07 20.05
C ILE A 205 -16.69 4.50 19.22
N ALA A 206 -17.85 4.61 19.85
CA ALA A 206 -19.08 5.07 19.18
C ALA A 206 -18.97 6.54 18.75
N GLU A 207 -18.46 7.40 19.63
CA GLU A 207 -18.21 8.82 19.34
C GLU A 207 -17.20 8.99 18.19
N TYR A 208 -16.08 8.26 18.23
CA TYR A 208 -15.06 8.25 17.17
C TYR A 208 -15.67 7.88 15.82
N ARG A 209 -16.44 6.78 15.77
CA ARG A 209 -17.12 6.34 14.54
C ARG A 209 -18.09 7.39 14.03
N ALA A 210 -18.85 8.02 14.93
CA ALA A 210 -19.79 9.07 14.58
C ALA A 210 -19.09 10.32 14.02
N SER A 211 -17.87 10.62 14.44
CA SER A 211 -17.07 11.72 13.89
C SER A 211 -16.62 11.48 12.44
N TRP A 212 -16.30 10.23 12.09
CA TRP A 212 -15.80 9.88 10.75
C TRP A 212 -16.88 9.69 9.70
N ALA A 213 -18.05 9.15 10.07
CA ALA A 213 -19.13 8.87 9.13
C ALA A 213 -19.54 10.05 8.21
N PRO A 214 -19.78 11.27 8.73
CA PRO A 214 -20.13 12.42 7.87
C PRO A 214 -18.96 12.93 7.04
N VAL A 215 -17.71 12.59 7.38
CA VAL A 215 -16.53 12.98 6.62
C VAL A 215 -16.32 12.03 5.44
N LEU A 216 -16.30 10.72 5.70
CA LEU A 216 -16.07 9.72 4.65
C LEU A 216 -17.18 9.71 3.59
N SER A 217 -18.43 10.00 3.98
CA SER A 217 -19.57 10.08 3.05
C SER A 217 -19.50 11.24 2.04
N LYS A 218 -18.56 12.18 2.20
CA LYS A 218 -18.31 13.25 1.22
C LYS A 218 -17.47 12.78 0.04
N LEU A 219 -16.75 11.66 0.18
CA LEU A 219 -15.95 11.12 -0.90
C LEU A 219 -16.85 10.60 -2.02
N PRO A 220 -16.48 10.85 -3.30
CA PRO A 220 -17.22 10.30 -4.42
C PRO A 220 -17.04 8.77 -4.46
N ALA A 221 -17.93 8.11 -5.23
CA ALA A 221 -17.79 6.69 -5.51
C ALA A 221 -16.40 6.39 -6.11
N PRO A 222 -15.72 5.32 -5.65
CA PRO A 222 -14.43 4.93 -6.19
C PRO A 222 -14.50 4.67 -7.71
N SER A 223 -13.52 5.17 -8.46
CA SER A 223 -13.61 5.22 -9.93
C SER A 223 -12.36 4.77 -10.68
N LEU A 224 -11.18 4.86 -10.05
CA LEU A 224 -9.91 4.57 -10.72
C LEU A 224 -9.11 3.56 -9.92
N MET A 225 -8.27 2.80 -10.62
CA MET A 225 -7.28 1.94 -9.99
C MET A 225 -6.32 2.80 -9.16
N VAL A 226 -6.19 2.46 -7.87
CA VAL A 226 -5.19 3.01 -6.95
C VAL A 226 -4.29 1.89 -6.45
N LEU A 227 -3.01 2.20 -6.28
CA LEU A 227 -1.96 1.25 -5.89
C LEU A 227 -1.87 1.10 -4.38
N ARG A 228 -2.43 2.06 -3.63
CA ARG A 228 -2.61 2.10 -2.16
C ARG A 228 -1.31 2.34 -1.38
N ASP A 229 -0.25 1.62 -1.71
CA ASP A 229 1.07 1.75 -1.06
C ASP A 229 2.10 2.45 -1.99
N TYR A 230 1.65 3.55 -2.61
CA TYR A 230 2.45 4.37 -3.54
C TYR A 230 3.32 5.40 -2.81
N HIS A 231 4.46 4.97 -2.25
CA HIS A 231 5.37 5.83 -1.48
C HIS A 231 6.84 5.49 -1.73
N ALA A 232 7.78 6.25 -1.16
CA ALA A 232 9.19 6.19 -1.55
C ALA A 232 9.93 4.88 -1.20
N GLU A 233 9.41 4.07 -0.28
CA GLU A 233 9.93 2.71 -0.04
C GLU A 233 9.44 1.66 -1.06
N ASN A 234 8.45 2.01 -1.90
CA ASN A 234 7.84 1.14 -2.91
C ASN A 234 8.02 1.67 -4.34
N LEU A 235 8.85 2.71 -4.49
CA LEU A 235 9.23 3.30 -5.78
C LEU A 235 10.72 3.13 -6.02
N LEU A 236 11.09 2.64 -7.20
CA LEU A 236 12.46 2.43 -7.66
C LEU A 236 12.81 3.46 -8.73
N TRP A 237 13.98 4.08 -8.62
CA TRP A 237 14.50 4.98 -9.63
C TRP A 237 15.16 4.17 -10.76
N LEU A 238 14.63 4.32 -11.97
CA LEU A 238 15.07 3.59 -13.17
C LEU A 238 15.65 4.57 -14.19
N PRO A 239 16.85 5.15 -13.96
CA PRO A 239 17.37 6.27 -14.75
C PRO A 239 17.57 5.96 -16.24
N ALA A 240 17.69 4.67 -16.58
CA ALA A 240 17.84 4.22 -17.96
C ALA A 240 16.51 4.15 -18.75
N ARG A 241 15.36 4.40 -18.10
CA ARG A 241 14.05 4.48 -18.76
C ARG A 241 13.70 5.94 -19.09
N ASP A 242 12.70 6.13 -19.95
CA ASP A 242 12.26 7.48 -20.36
C ASP A 242 11.04 7.96 -19.57
N GLY A 243 10.98 9.27 -19.31
CA GLY A 243 9.80 9.95 -18.74
C GLY A 243 9.35 9.35 -17.41
N PHE A 244 8.04 9.10 -17.30
CA PHE A 244 7.42 8.52 -16.10
C PHE A 244 7.79 7.05 -15.87
N LYS A 245 8.30 6.35 -16.89
CA LYS A 245 8.78 4.95 -16.75
C LYS A 245 10.02 4.87 -15.86
N ARG A 246 10.65 5.99 -15.52
CA ARG A 246 11.71 6.08 -14.51
C ARG A 246 11.23 5.80 -13.09
N ALA A 247 9.92 5.81 -12.84
CA ALA A 247 9.31 5.37 -11.59
C ALA A 247 8.94 3.88 -11.68
N GLY A 248 9.84 3.00 -11.24
CA GLY A 248 9.55 1.59 -10.99
C GLY A 248 8.63 1.43 -9.79
N ILE A 249 7.65 0.52 -9.87
CA ILE A 249 6.61 0.38 -8.86
C ILE A 249 6.61 -1.07 -8.37
N ILE A 250 6.63 -1.24 -7.05
CA ILE A 250 6.49 -2.53 -6.39
C ILE A 250 5.40 -2.45 -5.31
N ASP A 251 5.08 -3.60 -4.71
CA ASP A 251 4.17 -3.68 -3.54
C ASP A 251 2.76 -3.11 -3.76
N PHE A 252 2.17 -3.41 -4.93
CA PHE A 252 0.85 -2.92 -5.36
C PHE A 252 -0.28 -3.96 -5.24
N GLN A 253 -0.01 -5.16 -4.71
CA GLN A 253 -0.99 -6.27 -4.69
C GLN A 253 -2.29 -5.94 -3.94
N ASP A 254 -2.24 -4.99 -3.00
CA ASP A 254 -3.38 -4.53 -2.20
C ASP A 254 -4.11 -3.34 -2.82
N GLY A 255 -3.78 -3.02 -4.08
CA GLY A 255 -4.46 -2.01 -4.88
C GLY A 255 -5.96 -2.28 -5.03
N LEU A 256 -6.72 -1.20 -5.15
CA LEU A 256 -8.18 -1.19 -5.17
C LEU A 256 -8.70 -0.25 -6.26
N VAL A 257 -9.99 -0.28 -6.52
CA VAL A 257 -10.67 0.85 -7.20
C VAL A 257 -10.93 1.90 -6.13
N GLY A 258 -10.31 3.07 -6.23
CA GLY A 258 -10.29 4.13 -5.22
C GLY A 258 -10.51 5.52 -5.79
N ASN A 259 -10.34 6.51 -4.92
CA ASN A 259 -10.22 7.91 -5.32
C ASN A 259 -8.77 8.18 -5.77
N PRO A 260 -8.53 8.78 -6.94
CA PRO A 260 -7.19 9.00 -7.49
C PRO A 260 -6.28 9.91 -6.64
N ALA A 261 -6.83 10.70 -5.71
CA ALA A 261 -6.03 11.45 -4.76
C ALA A 261 -5.29 10.55 -3.74
N TYR A 262 -5.73 9.30 -3.54
CA TYR A 262 -5.19 8.42 -2.50
C TYR A 262 -3.70 8.12 -2.68
N ASP A 263 -3.27 7.77 -3.89
CA ASP A 263 -1.86 7.48 -4.16
C ASP A 263 -1.00 8.75 -4.09
N LEU A 264 -1.57 9.92 -4.41
CA LEU A 264 -0.89 11.20 -4.26
C LEU A 264 -0.63 11.52 -2.79
N VAL A 265 -1.65 11.37 -1.94
CA VAL A 265 -1.52 11.46 -0.48
C VAL A 265 -0.45 10.49 0.02
N SER A 266 -0.49 9.23 -0.44
CA SER A 266 0.47 8.20 -0.01
C SER A 266 1.93 8.58 -0.27
N LEU A 267 2.17 9.26 -1.41
CA LEU A 267 3.50 9.71 -1.84
C LEU A 267 3.96 10.99 -1.13
N LEU A 268 3.08 11.99 -1.04
CA LEU A 268 3.43 13.32 -0.55
C LEU A 268 3.35 13.44 0.97
N GLU A 269 2.57 12.56 1.61
CA GLU A 269 2.47 12.41 3.06
C GLU A 269 3.07 11.08 3.52
N ASP A 270 4.29 10.83 3.03
CA ASP A 270 5.05 9.66 3.41
C ASP A 270 5.53 9.78 4.87
N ALA A 271 5.04 8.89 5.73
CA ALA A 271 5.45 8.82 7.13
C ALA A 271 6.96 8.62 7.33
N ARG A 272 7.67 8.10 6.31
CA ARG A 272 9.08 7.69 6.40
C ARG A 272 10.04 8.69 5.76
N ARG A 273 9.52 9.68 5.03
CA ARG A 273 10.32 10.75 4.42
C ARG A 273 9.74 12.12 4.75
N ASP A 274 10.62 13.08 5.00
CA ASP A 274 10.20 14.47 5.19
C ASP A 274 10.10 15.18 3.84
N VAL A 275 8.95 15.03 3.17
CA VAL A 275 8.69 15.72 1.90
C VAL A 275 8.49 17.20 2.19
N ALA A 276 9.36 18.05 1.65
CA ALA A 276 9.28 19.49 1.86
C ALA A 276 7.90 20.05 1.41
N PRO A 277 7.26 20.94 2.17
CA PRO A 277 5.93 21.48 1.81
C PRO A 277 5.86 22.08 0.41
N ASP A 278 6.90 22.80 -0.02
CA ASP A 278 6.98 23.41 -1.34
C ASP A 278 7.05 22.36 -2.46
N LEU A 279 7.74 21.25 -2.22
CA LEU A 279 7.79 20.12 -3.15
C LEU A 279 6.43 19.43 -3.24
N ALA A 280 5.80 19.14 -2.10
CA ALA A 280 4.48 18.53 -2.05
C ALA A 280 3.45 19.38 -2.82
N GLU A 281 3.39 20.68 -2.54
CA GLU A 281 2.47 21.58 -3.23
C GLU A 281 2.82 21.74 -4.73
N ALA A 282 4.10 21.74 -5.11
CA ALA A 282 4.49 21.72 -6.52
C ALA A 282 4.02 20.43 -7.24
N MET A 283 4.09 19.28 -6.57
CA MET A 283 3.62 18.00 -7.10
C MET A 283 2.08 17.92 -7.16
N ILE A 284 1.37 18.48 -6.19
CA ILE A 284 -0.09 18.64 -6.24
C ILE A 284 -0.49 19.47 -7.45
N ARG A 285 0.14 20.64 -7.65
CA ARG A 285 -0.12 21.48 -8.83
C ARG A 285 0.17 20.76 -10.14
N ARG A 286 1.27 19.99 -10.20
CA ARG A 286 1.61 19.17 -11.37
C ARG A 286 0.50 18.15 -11.66
N TYR A 287 0.03 17.44 -10.63
CA TYR A 287 -1.06 16.48 -10.78
C TYR A 287 -2.35 17.17 -11.22
N SER A 288 -2.76 18.27 -10.57
CA SER A 288 -3.98 19.02 -10.91
C SER A 288 -3.95 19.51 -12.36
N ALA A 289 -2.85 20.12 -12.80
CA ALA A 289 -2.69 20.59 -14.18
C ALA A 289 -2.75 19.44 -15.19
N GLY A 290 -2.09 18.30 -14.89
CA GLY A 290 -2.14 17.11 -15.73
C GLY A 290 -3.54 16.50 -15.79
N ALA A 291 -4.23 16.40 -14.66
CA ALA A 291 -5.59 15.85 -14.59
C ALA A 291 -6.60 16.74 -15.34
N ALA A 292 -6.49 18.06 -15.21
CA ALA A 292 -7.31 19.03 -15.94
C ALA A 292 -7.08 19.01 -17.46
N ALA A 293 -5.89 18.60 -17.91
CA ALA A 293 -5.61 18.40 -19.34
C ALA A 293 -6.21 17.11 -19.91
N LEU A 294 -6.56 16.15 -19.05
CA LEU A 294 -7.09 14.83 -19.46
C LEU A 294 -8.62 14.78 -19.46
N SER A 295 -9.26 15.46 -18.51
CA SER A 295 -10.72 15.42 -18.30
C SER A 295 -11.19 16.67 -17.57
N ASP A 296 -12.51 16.83 -17.45
CA ASP A 296 -13.08 17.75 -16.47
C ASP A 296 -12.48 17.46 -15.08
N PHE A 297 -11.97 18.49 -14.44
CA PHE A 297 -11.26 18.40 -13.16
C PHE A 297 -11.68 19.57 -12.27
N ASP A 298 -12.31 19.24 -11.15
CA ASP A 298 -12.65 20.19 -10.10
C ASP A 298 -11.54 20.17 -9.04
N GLU A 299 -10.69 21.21 -9.06
CA GLU A 299 -9.59 21.33 -8.11
C GLU A 299 -10.07 21.49 -6.66
N GLU A 300 -11.22 22.13 -6.42
CA GLU A 300 -11.75 22.33 -5.07
C GLU A 300 -12.19 20.99 -4.47
N SER A 301 -13.00 20.22 -5.21
CA SER A 301 -13.37 18.85 -4.78
C SER A 301 -12.16 17.95 -4.64
N PHE A 302 -11.17 18.05 -5.53
CA PHE A 302 -9.94 17.28 -5.43
C PHE A 302 -9.16 17.61 -4.14
N ARG A 303 -9.00 18.89 -3.78
CA ARG A 303 -8.29 19.28 -2.55
C ARG A 303 -9.05 18.89 -1.29
N ARG A 304 -10.39 18.94 -1.30
CA ARG A 304 -11.22 18.37 -0.23
C ARG A 304 -10.95 16.87 -0.08
N ASP A 305 -11.05 16.11 -1.16
CA ASP A 305 -10.87 14.66 -1.16
C ASP A 305 -9.45 14.30 -0.71
N TYR A 306 -8.45 15.03 -1.18
CA TYR A 306 -7.05 14.90 -0.74
C TYR A 306 -6.93 15.05 0.78
N ALA A 307 -7.51 16.10 1.37
CA ALA A 307 -7.46 16.31 2.82
C ALA A 307 -8.18 15.20 3.61
N ILE A 308 -9.36 14.75 3.15
CA ILE A 308 -10.11 13.66 3.80
C ILE A 308 -9.32 12.35 3.76
N LEU A 309 -8.71 12.02 2.61
CA LEU A 309 -7.92 10.80 2.44
C LEU A 309 -6.58 10.89 3.18
N GLY A 310 -5.94 12.07 3.22
CA GLY A 310 -4.82 12.40 4.11
C GLY A 310 -5.14 12.05 5.54
N ALA A 311 -6.24 12.61 6.05
CA ALA A 311 -6.68 12.35 7.41
C ALA A 311 -6.94 10.85 7.67
N GLN A 312 -7.68 10.20 6.78
CA GLN A 312 -8.03 8.78 6.90
C GLN A 312 -6.78 7.89 6.92
N ARG A 313 -5.84 8.15 6.00
CA ARG A 313 -4.60 7.37 5.87
C ARG A 313 -3.65 7.64 7.04
N ASN A 314 -3.51 8.88 7.49
CA ASN A 314 -2.68 9.20 8.63
C ASN A 314 -3.24 8.55 9.91
N ALA A 315 -4.55 8.56 10.12
CA ALA A 315 -5.20 7.82 11.21
C ALA A 315 -4.91 6.31 11.14
N LYS A 316 -5.02 5.70 9.95
CA LYS A 316 -4.62 4.30 9.71
C LYS A 316 -3.18 4.06 10.13
N ILE A 317 -2.24 4.91 9.71
CA ILE A 317 -0.81 4.76 9.98
C ILE A 317 -0.51 4.90 11.48
N LEU A 318 -1.11 5.86 12.18
CA LEU A 318 -0.98 5.99 13.64
C LEU A 318 -1.31 4.68 14.35
N GLY A 319 -2.43 4.07 13.97
CA GLY A 319 -2.84 2.77 14.49
C GLY A 319 -1.90 1.62 14.09
N ILE A 320 -1.44 1.56 12.83
CA ILE A 320 -0.49 0.53 12.38
C ILE A 320 0.83 0.61 13.15
N PHE A 321 1.40 1.81 13.31
CA PHE A 321 2.67 1.98 14.03
C PHE A 321 2.52 1.64 15.51
N ALA A 322 1.44 2.07 16.15
CA ALA A 322 1.14 1.66 17.52
C ALA A 322 1.01 0.14 17.67
N ARG A 323 0.34 -0.53 16.72
CA ARG A 323 0.26 -1.99 16.66
C ARG A 323 1.64 -2.65 16.53
N LEU A 324 2.47 -2.16 15.62
CA LEU A 324 3.82 -2.69 15.39
C LEU A 324 4.71 -2.56 16.63
N ILE A 325 4.56 -1.47 17.40
CA ILE A 325 5.28 -1.27 18.66
C ILE A 325 4.76 -2.23 19.74
N ASN A 326 3.44 -2.21 19.98
CA ASN A 326 2.85 -2.90 21.13
C ASN A 326 2.80 -4.43 20.94
N ARG A 327 2.33 -4.88 19.78
CA ARG A 327 2.15 -6.31 19.46
C ARG A 327 3.43 -6.92 18.90
N ASP A 328 4.02 -6.27 17.90
CA ASP A 328 5.10 -6.85 17.09
C ASP A 328 6.51 -6.49 17.60
N LYS A 329 6.59 -5.74 18.72
CA LYS A 329 7.83 -5.35 19.42
C LYS A 329 8.85 -4.65 18.52
N LYS A 330 8.37 -3.75 17.64
CA LYS A 330 9.20 -2.93 16.76
C LYS A 330 9.26 -1.47 17.24
N PRO A 331 10.10 -1.13 18.25
CA PRO A 331 10.11 0.20 18.87
C PRO A 331 10.51 1.34 17.92
N ARG A 332 11.31 1.06 16.88
CA ARG A 332 11.76 2.05 15.88
C ARG A 332 10.62 2.83 15.22
N TYR A 333 9.41 2.26 15.13
CA TYR A 333 8.28 2.96 14.50
C TYR A 333 7.80 4.18 15.30
N ALA A 334 8.22 4.31 16.57
CA ALA A 334 7.92 5.49 17.38
C ALA A 334 8.56 6.76 16.79
N GLU A 335 9.67 6.63 16.07
CA GLU A 335 10.39 7.74 15.44
C GLU A 335 9.57 8.45 14.35
N PHE A 336 8.56 7.77 13.79
CA PHE A 336 7.70 8.33 12.73
C PHE A 336 6.48 9.10 13.26
N PHE A 337 6.11 8.95 14.54
CA PHE A 337 4.90 9.59 15.09
C PHE A 337 4.86 11.11 14.91
N PRO A 338 5.92 11.89 15.23
CA PRO A 338 5.87 13.34 15.08
C PRO A 338 5.52 13.78 13.66
N ARG A 339 6.00 13.04 12.65
CA ARG A 339 5.72 13.32 11.24
C ARG A 339 4.27 13.01 10.90
N VAL A 340 3.81 11.79 11.18
CA VAL A 340 2.42 11.35 10.88
C VAL A 340 1.40 12.26 11.58
N GLU A 341 1.70 12.67 12.82
CA GLU A 341 0.86 13.59 13.59
C GLU A 341 0.86 15.00 13.00
N GLY A 342 2.01 15.45 12.48
CA GLY A 342 2.11 16.69 11.73
C GLY A 342 1.27 16.70 10.45
N HIS A 343 1.29 15.61 9.68
CA HIS A 343 0.42 15.44 8.51
C HIS A 343 -1.05 15.45 8.93
N PHE A 344 -1.41 14.60 9.90
CA PHE A 344 -2.78 14.48 10.37
C PHE A 344 -3.35 15.81 10.88
N ARG A 345 -2.58 16.59 11.65
CA ARG A 345 -3.00 17.94 12.10
C ARG A 345 -3.26 18.89 10.94
N ARG A 346 -2.45 18.85 9.88
CA ARG A 346 -2.67 19.68 8.69
C ARG A 346 -3.95 19.28 7.97
N ASP A 347 -4.22 17.99 7.84
CA ASP A 347 -5.46 17.51 7.23
C ASP A 347 -6.68 17.94 8.05
N LEU A 348 -6.62 17.76 9.38
CA LEU A 348 -7.69 18.12 10.31
C LEU A 348 -8.02 19.64 10.31
N ALA A 349 -7.12 20.48 9.80
CA ALA A 349 -7.40 21.90 9.62
C ALA A 349 -8.42 22.19 8.50
N HIS A 350 -8.68 21.23 7.61
CA HIS A 350 -9.67 21.39 6.55
C HIS A 350 -11.10 21.43 7.14
N PRO A 351 -11.97 22.38 6.74
CA PRO A 351 -13.31 22.54 7.33
C PRO A 351 -14.17 21.28 7.29
N ASP A 352 -14.05 20.48 6.24
CA ASP A 352 -14.82 19.24 6.11
C ASP A 352 -14.47 18.15 7.12
N LEU A 353 -13.32 18.25 7.79
CA LEU A 353 -12.84 17.36 8.84
C LEU A 353 -13.21 17.85 10.25
N ALA A 354 -13.98 18.94 10.38
CA ALA A 354 -14.34 19.53 11.68
C ALA A 354 -14.87 18.51 12.73
N PRO A 355 -15.76 17.55 12.39
CA PRO A 355 -16.20 16.55 13.37
C PRO A 355 -15.06 15.70 13.94
N VAL A 356 -14.12 15.27 13.08
CA VAL A 356 -12.95 14.47 13.48
C VAL A 356 -11.97 15.34 14.27
N ALA A 357 -11.71 16.56 13.82
CA ALA A 357 -10.83 17.50 14.51
C ALA A 357 -11.32 17.81 15.94
N MET A 358 -12.63 17.98 16.12
CA MET A 358 -13.24 18.18 17.43
C MET A 358 -13.04 16.97 18.35
N PHE A 359 -13.25 15.75 17.84
CA PHE A 359 -13.00 14.53 18.60
C PHE A 359 -11.54 14.44 19.06
N PHE A 360 -10.58 14.64 18.15
CA PHE A 360 -9.16 14.55 18.50
C PHE A 360 -8.74 15.62 19.50
N ARG A 361 -9.20 16.87 19.35
CA ARG A 361 -8.94 17.93 20.33
C ARG A 361 -9.48 17.58 21.71
N ALA A 362 -10.70 17.05 21.79
CA ALA A 362 -11.34 16.72 23.07
C ALA A 362 -10.60 15.60 23.82
N HIS A 363 -10.12 14.58 23.09
CA HIS A 363 -9.64 13.34 23.71
C HIS A 363 -8.11 13.16 23.69
N PHE A 364 -7.41 13.86 22.79
CA PHE A 364 -5.94 13.81 22.65
C PHE A 364 -5.26 15.15 23.01
N GLY A 365 -6.02 16.23 23.22
CA GLY A 365 -5.51 17.53 23.66
C GLY A 365 -4.57 18.18 22.65
N ASP A 366 -3.56 18.90 23.13
CA ASP A 366 -2.61 19.68 22.32
C ASP A 366 -1.79 18.86 21.31
N ARG A 367 -1.92 17.53 21.33
CA ARG A 367 -1.32 16.69 20.30
C ARG A 367 -1.97 16.88 18.93
N PHE A 368 -3.24 17.31 18.87
CA PHE A 368 -4.00 17.46 17.62
C PHE A 368 -4.85 18.73 17.53
#